data_AF-A0A5C7WAR7-F1
#
_entry.id   AF-A0A5C7WAR7-F1
#
_cell.length_a   1.000
_cell.length_b   1.000
_cell.length_c   1.000
_cell.angle_alpha   90.00
_cell.angle_beta   90.00
_cell.angle_gamma   90.00
#
_symmetry.space_group_name_H-M   'P 1'
#
loop_
_entity.id
_entity.type
_entity.pdbx_description
1 polymer ?
#
loop_
_entity_poly.entity_id
_entity_poly.type
_entity_poly.pdbx_seq_one_letter_code
_entity_poly.pdbx_strand_id
1 'polypeptide(L)'
;MNILFISRAFPPITGGIENQNAALAEWLPKHATVRTLANHGGKMALPWFLPWVLLKSLWLLPRYDAVLLGDGVMGPLGYIIKLCYPKKVVTSILHGLDITFATKRGFLPWVYATVNIPCLKKLDLLICVSRETKETAEKAGIPASQCVVVNNGVD
;
A
#
# COMPACT_ATOMS: atom_id res chain seq x y z
N MET A 1 -4.68 -17.64 7.84
CA MET A 1 -4.06 -16.31 7.98
C MET A 1 -5.13 -15.24 7.81
N ASN A 2 -5.17 -14.28 8.72
CA ASN A 2 -6.10 -13.16 8.73
C ASN A 2 -5.38 -11.91 8.19
N ILE A 3 -5.87 -11.35 7.08
CA ILE A 3 -5.26 -10.20 6.41
C ILE A 3 -6.19 -9.00 6.50
N LEU A 4 -5.65 -7.86 6.95
CA LEU A 4 -6.32 -6.56 6.84
C LEU A 4 -5.83 -5.89 5.55
N PHE A 5 -6.66 -5.93 4.51
CA PHE A 5 -6.37 -5.26 3.25
C PHE A 5 -6.88 -3.82 3.31
N ILE A 6 -6.01 -2.84 3.04
CA ILE A 6 -6.36 -1.43 3.10
C ILE A 6 -6.09 -0.81 1.73
N SER A 7 -7.08 -0.11 1.17
CA SER A 7 -6.94 0.58 -0.10
C SER A 7 -7.55 1.98 -0.06
N ARG A 8 -6.76 2.99 -0.44
CA ARG A 8 -7.26 4.36 -0.64
C ARG A 8 -7.82 4.60 -2.05
N ALA A 9 -7.63 3.66 -2.96
CA ALA A 9 -7.97 3.75 -4.38
C ALA A 9 -8.77 2.50 -4.76
N PHE A 10 -10.10 2.65 -4.79
CA PHE A 10 -11.05 1.55 -4.97
C PHE A 10 -12.29 2.04 -5.78
N PRO A 11 -13.02 1.15 -6.49
CA PRO A 11 -14.28 1.49 -7.16
C PRO A 11 -15.28 2.20 -6.23
N PRO A 12 -16.18 3.07 -6.72
CA PRO A 12 -16.67 3.20 -8.10
C PRO A 12 -15.77 4.02 -9.04
N ILE A 13 -14.73 4.69 -8.54
CA ILE A 13 -13.76 5.36 -9.41
C ILE A 13 -12.88 4.29 -10.05
N THR A 14 -12.75 4.31 -11.38
CA THR A 14 -11.98 3.31 -12.13
C THR A 14 -10.63 3.87 -12.57
N GLY A 15 -9.59 3.06 -12.39
CA GLY A 15 -8.20 3.35 -12.75
C GLY A 15 -7.37 2.09 -12.55
N GLY A 16 -6.09 2.12 -12.94
CA GLY A 16 -5.24 0.92 -12.86
C GLY A 16 -5.12 0.36 -11.43
N ILE A 17 -4.91 1.24 -10.45
CA ILE A 17 -4.78 0.87 -9.03
C ILE A 17 -6.14 0.41 -8.49
N GLU A 18 -7.21 1.13 -8.82
CA GLU A 18 -8.56 0.83 -8.37
C GLU A 18 -9.03 -0.54 -8.87
N ASN A 19 -8.81 -0.85 -10.14
CA ASN A 19 -9.17 -2.14 -10.74
C ASN A 19 -8.36 -3.28 -10.13
N GLN A 20 -7.04 -3.10 -9.96
CA GLN A 20 -6.21 -4.13 -9.34
C GLN A 20 -6.61 -4.38 -7.88
N ASN A 21 -6.90 -3.32 -7.11
CA ASN A 21 -7.37 -3.47 -5.73
C ASN A 21 -8.74 -4.15 -5.65
N ALA A 22 -9.64 -3.87 -6.59
CA ALA A 22 -10.94 -4.54 -6.69
C ALA A 22 -10.77 -6.04 -6.97
N ALA A 23 -9.95 -6.40 -7.96
CA ALA A 23 -9.61 -7.78 -8.26
C ALA A 23 -8.96 -8.48 -7.05
N LEU A 24 -8.04 -7.83 -6.35
CA LEU A 24 -7.46 -8.38 -5.12
C LEU A 24 -8.50 -8.60 -4.02
N ALA A 25 -9.45 -7.68 -3.85
CA ALA A 25 -10.53 -7.84 -2.88
C ALA A 25 -11.49 -8.98 -3.24
N GLU A 26 -11.60 -9.35 -4.51
CA GLU A 26 -12.40 -10.49 -4.98
C GLU A 26 -11.65 -11.83 -4.86
N TRP A 27 -10.38 -11.87 -5.28
CA TRP A 27 -9.62 -13.11 -5.41
C TRP A 27 -8.85 -13.51 -4.15
N LEU A 28 -8.30 -12.54 -3.39
CA LEU A 28 -7.52 -12.84 -2.18
C LEU A 28 -8.32 -13.60 -1.09
N PRO A 29 -9.63 -13.33 -0.87
CA PRO A 29 -10.44 -14.09 0.08
C PRO A 29 -10.55 -15.59 -0.23
N LYS A 30 -10.28 -16.02 -1.48
CA LYS A 30 -10.28 -17.43 -1.87
C LYS A 30 -9.07 -18.19 -1.30
N HIS A 31 -8.06 -17.48 -0.80
CA HIS A 31 -6.81 -18.05 -0.26
C HIS A 31 -6.53 -17.68 1.20
N ALA A 32 -7.21 -16.67 1.76
CA ALA A 32 -7.02 -16.22 3.14
C ALA A 32 -8.28 -15.56 3.69
N THR A 33 -8.37 -15.40 5.01
CA THR A 33 -9.44 -14.61 5.63
C THR A 33 -9.09 -13.13 5.48
N VAL A 34 -9.77 -12.43 4.58
CA VAL A 34 -9.47 -11.02 4.27
C VAL A 34 -10.58 -10.11 4.77
N ARG A 35 -10.21 -9.01 5.44
CA ARG A 35 -11.09 -7.86 5.62
C ARG A 35 -10.54 -6.67 4.85
N THR A 36 -11.34 -6.15 3.94
CA THR A 36 -11.00 -4.97 3.15
C THR A 36 -11.52 -3.70 3.81
N LEU A 37 -10.65 -2.70 3.99
CA LEU A 37 -10.98 -1.32 4.32
C LEU A 37 -10.65 -0.45 3.11
N ALA A 38 -11.67 -0.10 2.34
CA ALA A 38 -11.52 0.61 1.08
C ALA A 38 -12.14 2.01 1.10
N ASN A 39 -11.50 2.94 0.39
CA ASN A 39 -12.04 4.26 0.12
C ASN A 39 -12.83 4.26 -1.19
N HIS A 40 -14.15 4.39 -1.10
CA HIS A 40 -15.04 4.49 -2.25
C HIS A 40 -15.31 5.96 -2.67
N GLY A 41 -14.88 6.95 -1.89
CA GLY A 41 -15.15 8.37 -2.13
C GLY A 41 -14.08 9.11 -2.95
N GLY A 42 -13.11 8.38 -3.50
CA GLY A 42 -12.03 8.96 -4.31
C GLY A 42 -11.13 9.94 -3.56
N LYS A 43 -10.50 10.85 -4.32
CA LYS A 43 -9.52 11.81 -3.78
C LYS A 43 -10.12 12.78 -2.75
N MET A 44 -11.38 13.17 -2.93
CA MET A 44 -12.07 14.10 -2.03
C MET A 44 -12.32 13.50 -0.64
N ALA A 45 -12.46 12.18 -0.55
CA ALA A 45 -12.65 11.49 0.72
C ALA A 45 -11.34 11.17 1.46
N LEU A 46 -10.17 11.32 0.83
CA LEU A 46 -8.88 10.98 1.45
C LEU A 46 -8.61 11.68 2.78
N PRO A 47 -8.89 12.99 2.95
CA PRO A 47 -8.64 13.67 4.22
C PRO A 47 -9.42 13.06 5.39
N TRP A 48 -10.57 12.46 5.12
CA TRP A 48 -11.40 11.78 6.13
C TRP A 48 -11.08 10.30 6.25
N PHE A 49 -10.80 9.65 5.13
CA PHE A 49 -10.50 8.22 5.07
C PHE A 49 -9.18 7.88 5.76
N LEU A 50 -8.11 8.66 5.56
CA LEU A 50 -6.78 8.33 6.10
C LEU A 50 -6.74 8.33 7.64
N PRO A 51 -7.27 9.34 8.36
CA PRO A 51 -7.34 9.28 9.82
C PRO A 51 -8.25 8.17 10.32
N TRP A 52 -9.42 8.00 9.70
CA TRP A 52 -10.37 6.95 10.07
C TRP A 52 -9.77 5.56 9.91
N VAL A 53 -9.15 5.28 8.76
CA VAL A 53 -8.61 3.95 8.46
C VAL A 53 -7.39 3.65 9.31
N LEU A 54 -6.59 4.66 9.66
CA LEU A 54 -5.51 4.48 10.63
C LEU A 54 -6.06 4.05 12.00
N LEU A 55 -6.99 4.80 12.58
CA LEU A 55 -7.59 4.48 13.88
C LEU A 55 -8.27 3.10 13.87
N LYS A 56 -9.05 2.84 12.83
CA LYS A 56 -9.75 1.56 12.66
C LYS A 56 -8.77 0.40 12.50
N SER A 57 -7.67 0.60 11.77
CA SER A 57 -6.63 -0.43 11.62
C SER A 57 -5.94 -0.71 12.94
N LEU A 58 -5.55 0.32 13.69
CA LEU A 58 -4.93 0.15 15.01
C LEU A 58 -5.83 -0.60 15.99
N TRP A 59 -7.15 -0.40 15.93
CA TRP A 59 -8.11 -1.14 16.77
C TRP A 59 -8.30 -2.60 16.32
N LEU A 60 -8.32 -2.86 15.01
CA LEU A 60 -8.57 -4.20 14.47
C LEU A 60 -7.33 -5.09 14.49
N LEU A 61 -6.14 -4.53 14.31
CA LEU A 61 -4.91 -5.26 14.02
C LEU A 61 -4.52 -6.35 15.03
N PRO A 62 -4.85 -6.28 16.34
CA PRO A 62 -4.62 -7.42 17.25
C PRO A 62 -5.22 -8.74 16.74
N ARG A 63 -6.32 -8.70 15.97
CA ARG A 63 -7.03 -9.87 15.42
C ARG A 63 -6.50 -10.34 14.04
N TYR A 64 -5.57 -9.61 13.45
CA TYR A 64 -5.04 -9.87 12.10
C TYR A 64 -3.56 -10.22 12.16
N ASP A 65 -3.11 -11.09 11.26
CA ASP A 65 -1.73 -11.55 11.19
C ASP A 65 -0.86 -10.56 10.38
N ALA A 66 -1.45 -9.98 9.32
CA ALA A 66 -0.77 -9.03 8.45
C ALA A 66 -1.67 -7.90 7.94
N VAL A 67 -1.05 -6.82 7.50
CA VAL A 67 -1.65 -5.72 6.77
C VAL A 67 -1.10 -5.71 5.35
N LEU A 68 -1.99 -5.63 4.36
CA LEU A 68 -1.64 -5.40 2.97
C LEU A 68 -2.14 -4.01 2.56
N LEU A 69 -1.23 -3.14 2.14
CA LEU A 69 -1.55 -1.82 1.61
C LEU A 69 -1.65 -1.90 0.08
N GLY A 70 -2.74 -1.41 -0.49
CA GLY A 70 -3.01 -1.47 -1.95
C GLY A 70 -2.16 -0.56 -2.84
N ASP A 71 -1.40 0.39 -2.28
CA ASP A 71 -0.47 1.24 -3.04
C ASP A 71 0.59 1.91 -2.16
N GLY A 72 1.72 2.31 -2.76
CA GLY A 72 2.87 2.88 -2.05
C GLY A 72 2.62 4.24 -1.40
N VAL A 73 1.54 4.94 -1.75
CA VAL A 73 1.21 6.24 -1.11
C VAL A 73 0.79 6.04 0.35
N MET A 74 0.37 4.84 0.74
CA MET A 74 -0.01 4.52 2.12
C MET A 74 1.19 4.18 3.02
N GLY A 75 2.42 4.34 2.55
CA GLY A 75 3.65 4.09 3.32
C GLY A 75 3.64 4.67 4.75
N PRO A 76 3.31 5.96 4.96
CA PRO A 76 3.25 6.56 6.30
C PRO A 76 2.25 5.87 7.24
N LEU A 77 1.09 5.47 6.71
CA LEU A 77 0.10 4.71 7.49
C LEU A 77 0.67 3.35 7.91
N GLY A 78 1.32 2.64 6.98
CA GLY A 78 2.00 1.38 7.28
C GLY A 78 3.11 1.53 8.32
N TYR A 79 3.88 2.62 8.25
CA TYR A 79 4.93 2.88 9.23
C TYR A 79 4.37 3.16 10.63
N ILE A 80 3.30 3.96 10.75
CA ILE A 80 2.62 4.17 12.04
C ILE A 80 2.12 2.84 12.61
N ILE A 81 1.56 1.98 11.75
CA ILE A 81 1.16 0.63 12.16
C ILE A 81 2.36 -0.17 12.69
N LYS A 82 3.52 -0.13 12.02
CA LYS A 82 4.75 -0.78 12.51
C LYS A 82 5.25 -0.23 13.84
N LEU A 83 5.10 1.08 14.09
CA LEU A 83 5.47 1.68 15.38
C LEU A 83 4.59 1.15 16.52
N CYS A 84 3.28 1.04 16.28
CA CYS A 84 2.35 0.52 17.29
C CYS A 84 2.42 -1.01 17.44
N TYR A 85 2.75 -1.71 16.35
CA TYR A 85 2.74 -3.17 16.27
C TYR A 85 3.99 -3.70 15.57
N PRO A 86 5.18 -3.62 16.20
CA PRO A 86 6.46 -3.92 15.54
C PRO A 86 6.60 -5.37 15.07
N LYS A 87 5.86 -6.30 15.69
CA LYS A 87 5.86 -7.73 15.35
C LYS A 87 4.86 -8.10 14.24
N LYS A 88 3.95 -7.20 13.84
CA LYS A 88 3.00 -7.47 12.76
C LYS A 88 3.67 -7.30 11.41
N VAL A 89 3.28 -8.13 10.45
CA VAL A 89 3.74 -8.04 9.07
C VAL A 89 2.93 -6.97 8.36
N VAL A 90 3.59 -5.96 7.81
CA VAL A 90 2.98 -4.88 7.04
C VAL A 90 3.64 -4.85 5.67
N THR A 91 2.83 -5.04 4.63
CA THR A 91 3.28 -5.05 3.24
C THR A 91 2.57 -3.99 2.42
N SER A 92 3.19 -3.56 1.32
CA SER A 92 2.56 -2.62 0.37
C SER A 92 2.78 -3.05 -1.06
N ILE A 93 1.75 -2.92 -1.87
CA ILE A 93 1.83 -3.04 -3.33
C ILE A 93 2.39 -1.74 -3.89
N LEU A 94 3.31 -1.83 -4.84
CA LEU A 94 3.89 -0.70 -5.56
C LEU A 94 3.50 -0.77 -7.03
N HIS A 95 3.04 0.34 -7.59
CA HIS A 95 2.47 0.44 -8.94
C HIS A 95 3.35 1.20 -9.95
N GLY A 96 4.59 1.51 -9.58
CA GLY A 96 5.57 2.21 -10.41
C GLY A 96 5.34 3.71 -10.44
N LEU A 97 4.14 4.18 -10.82
CA LEU A 97 3.81 5.61 -10.85
C LEU A 97 3.85 6.27 -9.46
N ASP A 98 3.49 5.52 -8.43
CA ASP A 98 3.61 5.93 -7.03
C ASP A 98 5.07 6.17 -6.62
N ILE A 99 6.01 5.36 -7.11
CA ILE A 99 7.43 5.52 -6.80
C ILE A 99 8.12 6.55 -7.70
N THR A 100 7.86 6.54 -9.02
CA THR A 100 8.43 7.55 -9.94
C THR A 100 8.04 8.97 -9.55
N PHE A 101 6.95 9.16 -8.81
CA PHE A 101 6.59 10.46 -8.26
C PHE A 101 7.70 11.04 -7.36
N ALA A 102 8.47 10.20 -6.66
CA ALA A 102 9.58 10.62 -5.81
C ALA A 102 10.76 11.25 -6.58
N THR A 103 10.91 10.95 -7.88
CA THR A 103 12.01 11.47 -8.70
C THR A 103 11.62 12.74 -9.47
N LYS A 104 10.36 13.17 -9.39
CA LYS A 104 9.87 14.40 -10.04
C LYS A 104 10.31 15.64 -9.25
N ARG A 105 10.35 16.79 -9.93
CA ARG A 105 10.60 18.09 -9.29
C ARG A 105 9.30 18.72 -8.81
N GLY A 106 9.35 19.37 -7.64
CA GLY A 106 8.22 20.10 -7.05
C GLY A 106 8.04 19.81 -5.57
N PHE A 107 7.22 20.62 -4.90
CA PHE A 107 6.98 20.49 -3.46
C PHE A 107 6.35 19.15 -3.07
N LEU A 108 5.28 18.71 -3.76
CA LEU A 108 4.62 17.44 -3.46
C LEU A 108 5.51 16.20 -3.72
N PRO A 109 6.23 16.10 -4.86
CA PRO A 109 7.27 15.08 -5.06
C PRO A 109 8.32 15.07 -3.95
N TRP A 110 8.80 16.25 -3.52
CA TRP A 110 9.79 16.35 -2.45
C TRP A 110 9.23 15.87 -1.11
N VAL A 111 8.00 16.23 -0.76
CA VAL A 111 7.31 15.70 0.44
C VAL A 111 7.19 14.18 0.34
N TYR A 112 6.79 13.65 -0.82
CA TYR A 112 6.69 12.20 -1.01
C TYR A 112 8.06 11.51 -0.87
N ALA A 113 9.11 12.05 -1.48
CA ALA A 113 10.45 11.50 -1.40
C ALA A 113 11.02 11.54 0.04
N THR A 114 10.70 12.57 0.81
CA THR A 114 11.22 12.74 2.19
C THR A 114 10.38 12.04 3.25
N VAL A 115 9.09 11.77 2.99
CA VAL A 115 8.17 11.13 3.94
C VAL A 115 7.83 9.71 3.53
N ASN A 116 7.26 9.51 2.34
CA ASN A 116 6.76 8.20 1.90
C ASN A 116 7.89 7.20 1.69
N ILE A 117 8.98 7.58 1.02
CA ILE A 117 10.07 6.64 0.72
C ILE A 117 10.72 6.10 2.01
N PRO A 118 11.10 6.94 3.01
CA PRO A 118 11.57 6.42 4.29
C PRO A 118 10.55 5.52 5.01
N CYS A 119 9.26 5.86 4.95
CA CYS A 119 8.20 5.04 5.57
C CYS A 119 8.08 3.66 4.89
N LEU A 120 8.16 3.61 3.56
CA LEU A 120 8.12 2.35 2.79
C LEU A 120 9.29 1.43 3.17
N LYS A 121 10.49 1.97 3.42
CA LYS A 121 11.67 1.19 3.87
C LYS A 121 11.49 0.57 5.26
N LYS A 122 10.51 1.03 6.04
CA LYS A 122 10.20 0.48 7.38
C LYS A 122 9.17 -0.64 7.35
N LEU A 123 8.60 -0.94 6.18
CA LEU A 123 7.69 -2.07 5.99
C LEU A 123 8.48 -3.38 5.84
N ASP A 124 7.79 -4.50 6.03
CA ASP A 124 8.44 -5.82 6.02
C ASP A 124 8.69 -6.31 4.58
N LEU A 125 7.77 -6.02 3.66
CA LEU A 125 7.87 -6.40 2.25
C LEU A 125 7.12 -5.44 1.34
N LEU A 126 7.65 -5.21 0.14
CA LEU A 126 7.07 -4.40 -0.92
C LEU A 126 6.84 -5.29 -2.16
N ILE A 127 5.60 -5.33 -2.60
CA ILE A 127 5.16 -6.15 -3.74
C ILE A 127 5.13 -5.25 -4.97
N CYS A 128 6.14 -5.37 -5.82
CA CYS A 128 6.25 -4.63 -7.07
C CYS A 128 5.44 -5.34 -8.16
N VAL A 129 4.53 -4.60 -8.83
CA VAL A 129 3.67 -5.17 -9.88
C VAL A 129 4.41 -5.56 -11.17
N SER A 130 5.69 -5.22 -11.28
CA SER A 130 6.54 -5.55 -12.42
C SER A 130 8.02 -5.46 -12.06
N ARG A 131 8.91 -5.94 -12.95
CA ARG A 131 10.37 -5.78 -12.79
C ARG A 131 10.78 -4.31 -12.86
N GLU A 132 10.17 -3.54 -13.76
CA GLU A 132 10.39 -2.11 -13.93
C GLU A 132 10.00 -1.35 -12.65
N THR A 133 8.92 -1.76 -12.00
CA THR A 133 8.50 -1.19 -10.72
C THR A 133 9.53 -1.46 -9.62
N LYS A 134 10.09 -2.68 -9.57
CA LYS A 134 11.17 -3.03 -8.65
C LYS A 134 12.43 -2.20 -8.90
N GLU A 135 12.88 -2.09 -10.14
CA GLU A 135 14.03 -1.25 -10.49
C GLU A 135 13.81 0.22 -10.11
N THR A 136 12.59 0.71 -10.28
CA THR A 136 12.22 2.08 -9.90
C THR A 136 12.27 2.26 -8.38
N ALA A 137 11.78 1.28 -7.61
CA ALA A 137 11.88 1.28 -6.15
C ALA A 137 13.34 1.28 -5.67
N GLU A 138 14.19 0.45 -6.28
CA GLU A 138 15.62 0.40 -6.00
C GLU A 138 16.32 1.72 -6.31
N LYS A 139 16.01 2.35 -7.46
CA LYS A 139 16.51 3.69 -7.82
C LYS A 139 16.06 4.78 -6.84
N ALA A 140 14.88 4.63 -6.23
CA ALA A 140 14.40 5.49 -5.14
C ALA A 140 15.06 5.17 -3.77
N GLY A 141 15.98 4.20 -3.73
CA GLY A 141 16.75 3.81 -2.56
C GLY A 141 16.06 2.81 -1.64
N ILE A 142 14.98 2.15 -2.10
CA ILE A 142 14.37 1.02 -1.39
C ILE A 142 15.28 -0.21 -1.55
N PRO A 143 15.65 -0.91 -0.46
CA PRO A 143 16.44 -2.14 -0.53
C PRO A 143 15.82 -3.21 -1.43
N ALA A 144 16.60 -3.76 -2.36
CA ALA A 144 16.18 -4.85 -3.25
C ALA A 144 15.69 -6.10 -2.49
N SER A 145 16.22 -6.33 -1.29
CA SER A 145 15.81 -7.42 -0.39
C SER A 145 14.39 -7.27 0.16
N GLN A 146 13.83 -6.06 0.16
CA GLN A 146 12.44 -5.79 0.55
C GLN A 146 11.49 -5.89 -0.65
N CYS A 147 11.98 -5.98 -1.88
CA CYS A 147 11.16 -5.93 -3.10
C CYS A 147 10.98 -7.31 -3.75
N VAL A 148 9.73 -7.79 -3.77
CA VAL A 148 9.31 -9.00 -4.49
C VAL A 148 8.43 -8.61 -5.68
N VAL A 149 8.65 -9.24 -6.83
CA VAL A 149 7.85 -8.99 -8.03
C VAL A 149 6.69 -9.97 -8.08
N VAL A 150 5.46 -9.45 -8.16
CA VAL A 150 4.23 -10.21 -8.43
C VAL A 150 3.46 -9.47 -9.51
N ASN A 151 3.41 -10.03 -10.71
CA ASN A 151 2.79 -9.38 -11.85
C ASN A 151 1.26 -9.27 -11.66
N ASN A 152 0.67 -8.24 -12.26
CA ASN A 152 -0.79 -8.13 -12.34
C ASN A 152 -1.38 -9.35 -13.06
N GLY A 153 -2.53 -9.79 -12.56
CA GLY A 153 -3.37 -10.76 -13.26
C GLY A 153 -3.97 -10.17 -14.52
N VAL A 154 -4.44 -11.05 -15.39
CA VAL A 154 -5.31 -10.74 -16.53
C VAL A 154 -6.63 -11.48 -16.29
N ASP A 155 -7.73 -10.82 -16.64
CA ASP A 155 -9.07 -11.42 -16.63
C ASP A 155 -9.40 -11.99 -18.02
#